data_AF-A0A2V6CFN4-F1
#
_entry.id   AF-A0A2V6CFN4-F1
#
_cell.length_a   1.000
_cell.length_b   1.000
_cell.length_c   1.000
_cell.angle_alpha   90.00
_cell.angle_beta   90.00
_cell.angle_gamma   90.00
#
_symmetry.space_group_name_H-M   'P 1'
#
loop_
_entity.id
_entity.type
_entity.pdbx_description
1 polymer ?
#
loop_
_entity_poly.entity_id
_entity_poly.type
_entity_poly.pdbx_seq_one_letter_code
_entity_poly.pdbx_strand_id
1 'polypeptide(L)'
;MKKSASPAVPMPRKDRSNVLPLEGEIDLHVSPNLTAALNRLIDKKPKQVVVDLSRVTYIDSAGLAALIEGMQKIEAYGGKFAVAGLQEAVRSIFEIARLDQVFRIFRDVDAALAAA
;
A
#
# COMPACT_ATOMS: atom_id res chain seq x y z
N MET A 1 -17.77 31.48 1.47
CA MET A 1 -17.22 30.20 1.97
C MET A 1 -17.68 29.08 1.06
N LYS A 2 -16.75 28.28 0.54
CA LYS A 2 -16.83 26.92 -0.05
C LYS A 2 -15.91 26.85 -1.27
N LYS A 3 -14.66 26.44 -1.01
CA LYS A 3 -13.62 26.13 -2.01
C LYS A 3 -14.16 25.04 -2.93
N SER A 4 -14.33 25.35 -4.20
CA SER A 4 -14.48 24.36 -5.27
C SER A 4 -13.13 23.67 -5.46
N ALA A 5 -12.93 22.53 -4.81
CA ALA A 5 -11.83 21.64 -5.12
C ALA A 5 -12.28 20.77 -6.31
N SER A 6 -11.75 21.06 -7.50
CA SER A 6 -11.91 20.19 -8.66
C SER A 6 -11.40 18.77 -8.33
N PRO A 7 -12.10 17.70 -8.76
CA PRO A 7 -11.60 16.35 -8.55
C PRO A 7 -10.35 16.17 -9.42
N ALA A 8 -9.21 15.89 -8.78
CA ALA A 8 -8.02 15.46 -9.50
C ALA A 8 -8.37 14.14 -10.20
N VAL A 9 -8.39 14.15 -11.53
CA VAL A 9 -8.50 12.93 -12.34
C VAL A 9 -7.19 12.15 -12.13
N PRO A 10 -7.21 10.94 -11.55
CA PRO A 10 -5.99 10.16 -11.39
C PRO A 10 -5.52 9.73 -12.77
N MET A 11 -4.43 10.33 -13.26
CA MET A 11 -3.75 9.84 -14.46
C MET A 11 -2.95 8.59 -14.09
N PRO A 12 -3.05 7.48 -14.86
CA PRO A 12 -2.22 6.30 -14.61
C PRO A 12 -0.76 6.62 -14.95
N ARG A 13 0.03 6.99 -13.94
CA ARG A 13 1.48 7.17 -14.09
C ARG A 13 2.15 5.81 -14.11
N LYS A 14 2.28 5.23 -15.31
CA LYS A 14 2.88 3.92 -15.61
C LYS A 14 4.38 3.77 -15.26
N ASP A 15 5.01 4.74 -14.60
CA ASP A 15 6.46 4.74 -14.34
C ASP A 15 6.81 5.13 -12.90
N ARG A 16 6.19 4.43 -11.94
CA ARG A 16 6.55 4.57 -10.53
C ARG A 16 7.13 3.25 -10.05
N SER A 17 8.45 3.10 -10.24
CA SER A 17 9.23 1.90 -9.91
C SER A 17 9.16 1.47 -8.44
N ASN A 18 8.57 2.30 -7.58
CA ASN A 18 8.39 2.09 -6.16
C ASN A 18 6.92 1.98 -5.71
N VAL A 19 5.98 1.89 -6.66
CA VAL A 19 4.56 1.63 -6.38
C VAL A 19 4.25 0.18 -6.74
N LEU A 20 3.65 -0.55 -5.80
CA LEU A 20 3.17 -1.92 -6.01
C LEU A 20 1.65 -1.92 -6.06
N PRO A 21 1.03 -2.00 -7.25
CA PRO A 21 -0.41 -2.15 -7.37
C PRO A 21 -0.84 -3.58 -7.02
N LEU A 22 -1.86 -3.69 -6.17
CA LEU A 22 -2.54 -4.93 -5.85
C LEU A 22 -4.00 -4.86 -6.29
N GLU A 23 -4.55 -6.00 -6.70
CA GLU A 23 -5.92 -6.11 -7.16
C GLU A 23 -6.55 -7.43 -6.76
N GLY A 24 -7.89 -7.43 -6.63
CA GLY A 24 -8.66 -8.61 -6.26
C GLY A 24 -8.53 -8.97 -4.78
N GLU A 25 -8.51 -10.27 -4.50
CA GLU A 25 -8.44 -10.82 -3.15
C GLU A 25 -7.00 -11.17 -2.79
N ILE A 26 -6.54 -10.67 -1.64
CA ILE A 26 -5.20 -10.97 -1.12
C ILE A 26 -5.34 -12.01 -0.02
N ASP A 27 -5.24 -13.26 -0.41
CA ASP A 27 -5.40 -14.42 0.47
C ASP A 27 -4.08 -15.22 0.62
N LEU A 28 -4.12 -16.33 1.35
CA LEU A 28 -3.02 -17.29 1.47
C LEU A 28 -2.41 -17.77 0.13
N HIS A 29 -3.16 -17.76 -0.98
CA HIS A 29 -2.65 -18.17 -2.29
C HIS A 29 -1.88 -17.04 -2.99
N VAL A 30 -2.35 -15.80 -2.82
CA VAL A 30 -1.72 -14.60 -3.41
C VAL A 30 -0.55 -14.08 -2.57
N SER A 31 -0.59 -14.30 -1.25
CA SER A 31 0.40 -13.80 -0.29
C SER A 31 1.86 -14.17 -0.62
N PRO A 32 2.20 -15.41 -1.05
CA PRO A 32 3.57 -15.73 -1.46
C PRO A 32 4.07 -14.89 -2.65
N ASN A 33 3.19 -14.60 -3.61
CA ASN A 33 3.51 -13.78 -4.77
C ASN A 33 3.69 -12.31 -4.39
N LEU A 34 2.86 -11.79 -3.47
CA LEU A 34 3.02 -10.47 -2.88
C LEU A 34 4.38 -10.33 -2.18
N THR A 35 4.75 -11.29 -1.34
CA THR A 35 6.04 -11.30 -0.65
C THR A 35 7.21 -11.32 -1.63
N ALA A 36 7.14 -12.14 -2.69
CA ALA A 36 8.17 -12.18 -3.72
C ALA A 36 8.30 -10.84 -4.48
N ALA A 37 7.16 -10.19 -4.81
CA ALA A 37 7.15 -8.89 -5.47
C ALA A 37 7.73 -7.78 -4.59
N LEU A 38 7.36 -7.76 -3.30
CA LEU A 38 7.91 -6.83 -2.32
C LEU A 38 9.42 -7.04 -2.15
N ASN A 39 9.89 -8.27 -2.02
CA ASN A 39 11.33 -8.56 -1.91
C ASN A 39 12.12 -8.03 -3.12
N ARG A 40 11.62 -8.24 -4.36
CA ARG A 40 12.27 -7.71 -5.58
C ARG A 40 12.34 -6.18 -5.61
N LEU A 41 11.34 -5.50 -5.03
CA LEU A 41 11.37 -4.04 -4.88
C LEU A 41 12.37 -3.64 -3.80
N ILE A 42 12.38 -4.33 -2.66
CA ILE A 42 13.27 -4.12 -1.52
C ILE A 42 14.74 -4.28 -1.91
N ASP A 43 15.08 -5.23 -2.79
CA ASP A 43 16.45 -5.44 -3.27
C ASP A 43 17.06 -4.19 -3.93
N LYS A 44 16.20 -3.33 -4.51
CA LYS A 44 16.61 -2.04 -5.10
C LYS A 44 16.82 -0.94 -4.05
N LYS A 45 16.52 -1.22 -2.78
CA LYS A 45 16.52 -0.29 -1.63
C LYS A 45 15.87 1.07 -1.94
N PRO A 46 14.62 1.09 -2.44
CA PRO A 46 13.93 2.35 -2.69
C PRO A 46 13.74 3.11 -1.37
N LYS A 47 13.96 4.43 -1.41
CA LYS A 47 13.75 5.32 -0.25
C LYS A 47 12.31 5.30 0.25
N GLN A 48 11.36 4.99 -0.63
CA GLN A 48 9.95 4.91 -0.31
C GLN A 48 9.31 3.81 -1.16
N VAL A 49 8.41 3.03 -0.58
CA VAL A 49 7.53 2.09 -1.28
C VAL A 49 6.09 2.42 -0.92
N VAL A 50 5.22 2.41 -1.94
CA VAL A 50 3.78 2.59 -1.78
C VAL A 50 3.05 1.37 -2.30
N VAL A 51 2.23 0.73 -1.47
CA VAL A 51 1.32 -0.33 -1.92
C VAL A 51 -0.04 0.28 -2.23
N ASP A 52 -0.50 0.12 -3.47
CA ASP A 52 -1.79 0.61 -3.92
C ASP A 52 -2.84 -0.50 -3.75
N LEU A 53 -3.77 -0.26 -2.82
CA LEU A 53 -4.86 -1.16 -2.47
C LEU A 53 -6.20 -0.73 -3.09
N SER A 54 -6.19 0.24 -4.02
CA SER A 54 -7.40 0.79 -4.64
C SER A 54 -8.24 -0.21 -5.42
N ARG A 55 -7.67 -1.35 -5.81
CA ARG A 55 -8.38 -2.45 -6.49
C ARG A 55 -8.47 -3.71 -5.66
N VAL A 56 -8.08 -3.67 -4.39
CA VAL A 56 -8.18 -4.81 -3.48
C VAL A 56 -9.58 -4.85 -2.88
N THR A 57 -10.25 -5.97 -3.04
CA THR A 57 -11.62 -6.19 -2.56
C THR A 57 -11.66 -6.88 -1.21
N TYR A 58 -10.61 -7.65 -0.87
CA TYR A 58 -10.50 -8.39 0.38
C TYR A 58 -9.04 -8.68 0.74
N ILE A 59 -8.74 -8.78 2.04
CA ILE A 59 -7.43 -9.20 2.55
C ILE A 59 -7.62 -10.07 3.79
N ASP A 60 -6.92 -11.22 3.85
CA ASP A 60 -6.92 -12.08 5.03
C ASP A 60 -5.71 -11.81 5.94
N SER A 61 -5.56 -12.63 7.00
CA SER A 61 -4.44 -12.52 7.92
C SER A 61 -3.07 -12.76 7.27
N ALA A 62 -2.99 -13.59 6.23
CA ALA A 62 -1.74 -13.87 5.53
C ALA A 62 -1.32 -12.68 4.66
N GLY A 63 -2.28 -12.05 3.98
CA GLY A 63 -2.03 -10.82 3.23
C GLY A 63 -1.54 -9.69 4.13
N LEU A 64 -2.17 -9.52 5.29
CA LEU A 64 -1.73 -8.53 6.29
C LEU A 64 -0.32 -8.84 6.81
N ALA A 65 -0.02 -10.11 7.13
CA ALA A 65 1.31 -10.52 7.57
C ALA A 65 2.37 -10.20 6.51
N ALA A 66 2.10 -10.48 5.23
CA ALA A 66 3.01 -10.16 4.12
C ALA A 66 3.28 -8.65 3.99
N LEU A 67 2.26 -7.79 4.19
CA LEU A 67 2.43 -6.34 4.21
C LEU A 67 3.27 -5.87 5.39
N ILE A 68 3.06 -6.44 6.59
CA ILE A 68 3.83 -6.10 7.80
C ILE A 68 5.30 -6.52 7.62
N GLU A 69 5.57 -7.72 7.10
CA GLU A 69 6.93 -8.18 6.83
C GLU A 69 7.64 -7.29 5.80
N GLY A 70 6.93 -6.89 4.74
CA GLY A 70 7.45 -5.96 3.74
C GLY A 70 7.81 -4.61 4.36
N MET A 71 6.91 -4.05 5.17
CA MET A 71 7.14 -2.80 5.91
C MET A 71 8.39 -2.88 6.78
N GLN A 72 8.50 -3.92 7.62
CA GLN A 72 9.64 -4.11 8.52
C GLN A 72 10.97 -4.18 7.75
N LYS A 73 11.01 -4.92 6.64
CA LYS A 73 12.21 -5.01 5.79
C LYS A 73 12.58 -3.67 5.17
N ILE A 74 11.59 -2.88 4.77
CA ILE A 74 11.80 -1.55 4.16
C ILE A 74 12.33 -0.55 5.18
N GLU A 75 11.74 -0.54 6.36
CA GLU A 75 12.15 0.32 7.47
C GLU A 75 13.51 -0.08 8.04
N ALA A 76 13.87 -1.38 8.02
CA ALA A 76 15.16 -1.86 8.49
C ALA A 76 16.37 -1.25 7.74
N TYR A 77 16.20 -0.85 6.48
CA TYR A 77 17.24 -0.12 5.74
C TYR A 77 17.00 1.41 5.70
N GLY A 78 16.02 1.92 6.44
CA GLY A 78 15.67 3.34 6.50
C GLY A 78 14.75 3.83 5.38
N GLY A 79 14.14 2.93 4.62
CA GLY A 79 13.10 3.26 3.66
C GLY A 79 11.77 3.58 4.35
N LYS A 80 10.87 4.25 3.63
CA LYS A 80 9.50 4.53 4.07
C LYS A 80 8.52 3.59 3.41
N PHE A 81 7.62 2.98 4.18
CA PHE A 81 6.52 2.18 3.64
C PHE A 81 5.19 2.90 3.86
N ALA A 82 4.32 2.83 2.87
CA ALA A 82 2.98 3.41 2.93
C ALA A 82 1.98 2.54 2.15
N VAL A 83 0.73 2.59 2.58
CA VAL A 83 -0.40 2.00 1.85
C VAL A 83 -1.34 3.11 1.39
N ALA A 84 -1.97 2.92 0.24
CA ALA A 84 -2.86 3.91 -0.35
C ALA A 84 -4.13 3.27 -0.88
N GLY A 85 -5.22 4.03 -0.88
CA GLY A 85 -6.44 3.66 -1.59
C GLY A 85 -7.23 2.52 -0.94
N LEU A 86 -7.21 2.36 0.39
CA LEU A 86 -8.03 1.33 1.03
C LEU A 86 -9.51 1.50 0.69
N GLN A 87 -10.10 0.43 0.14
CA GLN A 87 -11.53 0.26 0.00
C GLN A 87 -12.19 0.02 1.37
N GLU A 88 -13.50 0.27 1.47
CA GLU A 88 -14.24 0.20 2.75
C GLU A 88 -14.07 -1.16 3.46
N ALA A 89 -14.21 -2.27 2.73
CA ALA A 89 -14.05 -3.62 3.28
C ALA A 89 -12.64 -3.85 3.87
N VAL A 90 -11.60 -3.46 3.12
CA VAL A 90 -10.20 -3.58 3.55
C VAL A 90 -9.91 -2.64 4.73
N ARG A 91 -10.47 -1.43 4.70
CA ARG A 91 -10.33 -0.44 5.78
C ARG A 91 -10.90 -0.97 7.09
N SER A 92 -12.09 -1.55 7.10
CA SER A 92 -12.68 -2.14 8.30
C SER A 92 -11.78 -3.22 8.90
N ILE A 93 -11.17 -4.06 8.06
CA ILE A 93 -10.22 -5.09 8.51
C ILE A 93 -8.98 -4.45 9.15
N PHE A 94 -8.42 -3.40 8.54
CA PHE A 94 -7.29 -2.66 9.10
C PHE A 94 -7.63 -2.03 10.46
N GLU A 95 -8.81 -1.43 10.60
CA GLU A 95 -9.26 -0.80 11.84
C GLU A 95 -9.50 -1.85 12.95
N ILE A 96 -10.13 -2.99 12.62
CA ILE A 96 -10.31 -4.10 13.56
C ILE A 96 -8.96 -4.64 14.05
N ALA A 97 -8.01 -4.81 13.12
CA ALA A 97 -6.67 -5.27 13.43
C ALA A 97 -5.76 -4.18 14.02
N ARG A 98 -6.25 -2.94 14.19
CA ARG A 98 -5.50 -1.75 14.66
C ARG A 98 -4.25 -1.45 13.84
N LEU A 99 -4.28 -1.81 12.56
CA LEU A 99 -3.19 -1.62 11.61
C LEU A 99 -3.12 -0.18 11.09
N ASP A 100 -4.14 0.63 11.34
CA ASP A 100 -4.14 2.08 11.15
C ASP A 100 -3.09 2.81 12.01
N GLN A 101 -2.68 2.20 13.12
CA GLN A 101 -1.59 2.72 13.97
C GLN A 101 -0.20 2.24 13.52
N VAL A 102 -0.15 1.19 12.70
CA VAL A 102 1.08 0.57 12.23
C VAL A 102 1.48 1.13 10.88
N PHE A 103 0.53 1.24 9.95
CA PHE A 103 0.78 1.71 8.59
C PHE A 103 0.52 3.20 8.43
N ARG A 104 1.35 3.83 7.61
CA ARG A 104 1.03 5.14 7.03
C ARG A 104 0.00 4.95 5.92
N ILE A 105 -1.25 5.25 6.23
CA ILE A 105 -2.38 5.12 5.31
C ILE A 105 -2.68 6.45 4.62
N PHE A 106 -2.74 6.42 3.29
CA PHE A 106 -3.11 7.56 2.47
C PHE A 106 -4.36 7.29 1.63
N ARG A 107 -5.02 8.36 1.22
CA ARG A 107 -6.24 8.27 0.40
C ARG A 107 -5.98 7.73 -1.01
N ASP A 108 -4.83 8.06 -1.59
CA ASP A 108 -4.42 7.70 -2.95
C ASP A 108 -2.89 7.66 -3.04
N VAL A 109 -2.38 7.08 -4.13
CA VAL A 109 -0.95 6.88 -4.36
C VAL A 109 -0.20 8.21 -4.46
N ASP A 110 -0.84 9.25 -5.02
CA ASP A 110 -0.23 10.58 -5.16
C ASP A 110 0.04 11.22 -3.80
N ALA A 111 -0.92 11.15 -2.88
CA ALA A 111 -0.77 11.65 -1.52
C ALA A 111 0.32 10.89 -0.76
N ALA A 112 0.42 9.57 -0.93
CA ALA A 112 1.46 8.76 -0.30
C ALA A 112 2.86 9.18 -0.77
N LEU A 113 3.04 9.38 -2.08
CA LEU A 113 4.34 9.78 -2.64
C LEU A 113 4.71 11.22 -2.32
N ALA A 114 3.74 12.11 -2.16
CA ALA A 114 3.99 13.49 -1.75
C ALA A 114 4.44 13.62 -0.28
N ALA A 115 4.15 12.62 0.56
CA ALA A 115 4.54 12.59 1.96
C ALA A 115 5.97 12.02 2.21
N ALA A 116 6.71 11.75 1.13
CA ALA A 116 8.06 11.19 1.14
C ALA A 116 9.14 12.16 1.64
#